data_AF-S5PTK6-F1
#
_entry.id   AF-S5PTK6-F1
#
_cell.length_a   1.000
_cell.length_b   1.000
_cell.length_c   1.000
_cell.angle_alpha   90.00
_cell.angle_beta   90.00
_cell.angle_gamma   90.00
#
_symmetry.space_group_name_H-M   'P 1'
#
loop_
_entity.id
_entity.type
_entity.pdbx_description
1 polymer ?
#
loop_
_entity_poly.entity_id
_entity_poly.type
_entity_poly.pdbx_seq_one_letter_code
_entity_poly.pdbx_strand_id
1 'polypeptide(L)'
;MIRKGNTTAIVQLAKDKSEKTRIRVEKTISEMALKEEKINFNSVAQKANVSKSWLYKQKDIRTRVETLRGMQISELTPRKPSKSPRSEDVLIKTLKSRIKALEEENERLKDQVQKLHGKLF
;
A
#
# COMPACT_ATOMS: atom_id res chain seq x y z
N MET A 1 43.93 -20.49 -35.98
CA MET A 1 44.07 -19.10 -35.48
C MET A 1 42.89 -18.77 -34.56
N ILE A 2 43.14 -18.59 -33.26
CA ILE A 2 42.10 -18.26 -32.27
C ILE A 2 41.90 -16.74 -32.28
N ARG A 3 40.66 -16.27 -32.55
CA ARG A 3 40.28 -14.84 -32.53
C ARG A 3 40.44 -14.26 -31.11
N LYS A 4 41.64 -13.80 -30.77
CA LYS A 4 41.88 -12.89 -29.63
C LYS A 4 41.62 -11.46 -30.09
N GLY A 5 40.82 -10.70 -29.35
CA GLY A 5 40.96 -9.24 -29.35
C GLY A 5 39.72 -8.37 -29.64
N ASN A 6 38.49 -8.77 -29.29
CA ASN A 6 37.37 -7.80 -29.28
C ASN A 6 36.36 -7.94 -28.12
N THR A 7 36.51 -8.94 -27.26
CA THR A 7 35.55 -9.22 -26.18
C THR A 7 35.54 -8.12 -25.10
N THR A 8 36.70 -7.55 -24.76
CA THR A 8 36.81 -6.52 -23.72
C THR A 8 36.14 -5.21 -24.13
N ALA A 9 36.37 -4.75 -25.36
CA ALA A 9 35.75 -3.55 -25.90
C ALA A 9 34.21 -3.68 -26.02
N ILE A 10 33.72 -4.85 -26.46
CA ILE A 10 32.28 -5.13 -26.54
C ILE A 10 31.63 -5.14 -25.15
N VAL A 11 32.29 -5.77 -24.17
CA VAL A 11 31.81 -5.79 -22.77
C VAL A 11 31.78 -4.37 -22.19
N GLN A 12 32.80 -3.56 -22.45
CA GLN A 12 32.85 -2.19 -21.95
C GLN A 12 31.74 -1.33 -22.56
N LEU A 13 31.55 -1.40 -23.89
CA LEU A 13 30.45 -0.71 -24.57
C LEU A 13 29.07 -1.11 -24.05
N ALA A 14 28.88 -2.39 -23.72
CA ALA A 14 27.64 -2.88 -23.13
C ALA A 14 27.40 -2.30 -21.73
N LYS A 15 28.44 -2.22 -20.90
CA LYS A 15 28.37 -1.59 -19.56
C LYS A 15 28.02 -0.10 -19.67
N ASP A 16 28.70 0.64 -20.53
CA ASP A 16 28.48 2.08 -20.70
C ASP A 16 27.05 2.38 -21.19
N LYS A 17 26.51 1.55 -22.09
CA LYS A 17 25.11 1.65 -22.53
C LYS A 17 24.13 1.36 -21.40
N SER A 18 24.42 0.36 -20.57
CA SER A 18 23.59 0.03 -19.40
C SER A 18 23.56 1.18 -18.41
N GLU A 19 24.72 1.80 -18.13
CA GLU A 19 24.81 2.91 -17.18
C GLU A 19 24.09 4.16 -17.69
N LYS A 20 24.25 4.52 -18.97
CA LYS A 20 23.49 5.61 -19.58
C LYS A 20 21.98 5.37 -19.50
N THR A 21 21.55 4.11 -19.67
CA THR A 21 20.14 3.73 -19.53
C THR A 21 19.67 3.90 -18.09
N ARG A 22 20.49 3.50 -17.11
CA ARG A 22 20.22 3.67 -15.68
C ARG A 22 20.01 5.14 -15.31
N ILE A 23 20.96 6.01 -15.69
CA ILE A 23 20.87 7.46 -15.45
C ILE A 23 19.59 8.04 -16.05
N ARG A 24 19.23 7.65 -17.29
CA ARG A 24 18.00 8.10 -17.94
C ARG A 24 16.75 7.67 -17.17
N VAL A 25 16.72 6.43 -16.69
CA VAL A 25 15.59 5.90 -15.92
C VAL A 25 15.46 6.62 -14.58
N GLU A 26 16.55 6.84 -13.85
CA GLU A 26 16.54 7.58 -12.59
C GLU A 26 16.05 9.02 -12.76
N LYS A 27 16.55 9.71 -13.80
CA LYS A 27 16.07 11.05 -14.15
C LYS A 27 14.57 11.05 -14.45
N THR A 28 14.10 10.08 -15.23
CA THR A 28 12.67 9.94 -15.57
C THR A 28 11.82 9.72 -14.31
N ILE A 29 12.25 8.84 -13.39
CA ILE A 29 11.53 8.59 -12.13
C ILE A 29 11.47 9.87 -11.29
N SER A 30 12.57 10.61 -11.22
CA SER A 30 12.63 11.86 -10.46
C SER A 30 11.72 12.94 -11.04
N GLU A 31 11.70 13.10 -12.37
CA GLU A 31 10.79 14.02 -13.05
C GLU A 31 9.32 13.63 -12.89
N MET A 32 9.01 12.33 -12.93
CA MET A 32 7.64 11.84 -12.69
C MET A 32 7.21 12.11 -11.24
N ALA A 33 8.10 11.95 -10.28
CA ALA A 33 7.82 12.25 -8.88
C ALA A 33 7.56 13.75 -8.65
N LEU A 34 8.37 14.63 -9.26
CA LEU A 34 8.19 16.08 -9.19
C LEU A 34 6.89 16.57 -9.84
N LYS A 35 6.44 15.89 -10.89
CA LYS A 35 5.19 16.21 -11.60
C LYS A 35 3.96 15.53 -11.00
N GLU A 36 4.12 14.83 -9.88
CA GLU A 36 3.07 14.03 -9.23
C GLU A 36 2.39 13.03 -10.19
N GLU A 37 3.12 12.59 -11.22
CA GLU A 37 2.58 11.64 -12.18
C GLU A 37 2.49 10.24 -11.57
N LYS A 38 1.59 9.40 -12.07
CA LYS A 38 1.43 8.03 -11.60
C LYS A 38 2.71 7.21 -11.83
N ILE A 39 3.37 6.80 -10.75
CA ILE A 39 4.59 5.99 -10.80
C ILE A 39 4.22 4.49 -10.69
N ASN A 40 4.48 3.75 -11.76
CA ASN A 40 4.45 2.29 -11.78
C ASN A 40 5.36 1.77 -12.90
N PHE A 41 5.61 0.46 -12.92
CA PHE A 41 6.51 -0.14 -13.92
C PHE A 41 6.09 0.11 -15.37
N ASN A 42 4.79 0.23 -15.66
CA ASN A 42 4.33 0.49 -17.03
C ASN A 42 4.62 1.93 -17.44
N SER A 43 4.26 2.90 -16.60
CA SER A 43 4.48 4.32 -16.91
C SER A 43 5.97 4.66 -16.97
N VAL A 44 6.77 4.12 -16.06
CA VAL A 44 8.24 4.29 -16.08
C VAL A 44 8.85 3.65 -17.33
N ALA A 45 8.44 2.43 -17.71
CA ALA A 45 8.94 1.77 -18.92
C ALA A 45 8.66 2.57 -20.19
N GLN A 46 7.42 3.08 -20.33
CA GLN A 46 7.03 3.91 -21.46
C GLN A 46 7.82 5.21 -21.52
N LYS A 47 7.92 5.93 -20.39
CA LYS A 47 8.53 7.27 -20.37
C LYS A 47 10.05 7.24 -20.47
N ALA A 48 10.71 6.25 -19.84
CA ALA A 48 12.16 6.09 -19.91
C ALA A 48 12.61 5.30 -21.16
N ASN A 49 11.65 4.84 -21.98
CA ASN A 49 11.85 4.02 -23.17
C ASN A 49 12.73 2.78 -22.88
N VAL A 50 12.30 1.97 -21.91
CA VAL A 50 12.96 0.71 -21.51
C VAL A 50 11.94 -0.41 -21.36
N SER A 51 12.38 -1.65 -21.47
CA SER A 51 11.50 -2.79 -21.23
C SER A 51 11.23 -3.00 -19.74
N LYS A 52 10.05 -3.53 -19.39
CA LYS A 52 9.74 -3.91 -18.00
C LYS A 52 10.71 -4.95 -17.46
N SER A 53 11.14 -5.90 -18.32
CA SER A 53 12.14 -6.90 -17.95
C SER A 53 13.45 -6.25 -17.51
N TRP A 54 13.88 -5.17 -18.17
CA TRP A 54 15.07 -4.43 -17.75
C TRP A 54 14.87 -3.78 -16.38
N LEU A 55 13.73 -3.14 -16.13
CA LEU A 55 13.39 -2.56 -14.82
C LEU A 55 13.39 -3.61 -13.70
N TYR A 56 12.85 -4.80 -13.95
CA TYR A 56 12.85 -5.89 -12.96
C TYR A 56 14.25 -6.46 -12.68
N LYS A 57 15.17 -6.39 -13.65
CA LYS A 57 16.57 -6.84 -13.47
C LYS A 57 17.38 -5.88 -12.59
N GLN A 58 17.06 -4.59 -12.61
CA GLN A 58 17.74 -3.57 -11.80
C GLN A 58 17.05 -3.45 -10.42
N LYS A 59 17.62 -4.11 -9.41
CA LYS A 59 17.02 -4.21 -8.06
C LYS A 59 16.81 -2.85 -7.39
N ASP A 60 17.79 -1.95 -7.53
CA ASP A 60 17.76 -0.58 -7.04
C ASP A 60 16.60 0.23 -7.64
N ILE A 61 16.47 0.19 -8.97
CA ILE A 61 15.39 0.84 -9.70
C ILE A 61 14.04 0.24 -9.33
N ARG A 62 13.96 -1.09 -9.21
CA ARG A 62 12.74 -1.79 -8.80
C ARG A 62 12.27 -1.31 -7.44
N THR A 63 13.13 -1.34 -6.43
CA THR A 63 12.81 -0.88 -5.08
C THR A 63 12.36 0.57 -5.10
N ARG A 64 13.05 1.45 -5.85
CA ARG A 64 12.68 2.85 -5.96
C ARG A 64 11.26 3.05 -6.52
N VAL A 65 10.91 2.34 -7.58
CA VAL A 65 9.57 2.40 -8.19
C VAL A 65 8.50 1.86 -7.24
N GLU A 66 8.77 0.74 -6.54
CA GLU A 66 7.85 0.15 -5.56
C GLU A 66 7.61 1.10 -4.38
N THR A 67 8.67 1.72 -3.82
CA THR A 67 8.54 2.69 -2.72
C THR A 67 7.71 3.90 -3.12
N LEU A 68 8.03 4.54 -4.24
CA LEU A 68 7.30 5.74 -4.70
C LEU A 68 5.84 5.42 -5.01
N ARG A 69 5.57 4.28 -5.63
CA ARG A 69 4.20 3.80 -5.85
C ARG A 69 3.46 3.57 -4.53
N GLY A 70 4.12 2.97 -3.54
CA GLY A 70 3.57 2.74 -2.21
C GLY A 70 3.21 4.05 -1.51
N MET A 71 4.08 5.05 -1.60
CA MET A 71 3.83 6.40 -1.07
C MET A 71 2.59 7.03 -1.71
N GLN A 72 2.50 7.03 -3.05
CA GLN A 72 1.33 7.55 -3.77
C GLN A 72 0.02 6.84 -3.40
N ILE A 73 0.05 5.52 -3.21
CA ILE A 73 -1.14 4.77 -2.76
C ILE A 73 -1.51 5.16 -1.32
N SER A 74 -0.51 5.31 -0.45
CA SER A 74 -0.72 5.67 0.96
C SER A 74 -1.22 7.10 1.16
N GLU A 75 -0.94 8.01 0.23
CA GLU A 75 -1.48 9.37 0.22
C GLU A 75 -2.94 9.39 -0.28
N LEU A 76 -3.27 8.56 -1.26
CA LEU A 76 -4.64 8.43 -1.78
C LEU A 76 -5.58 7.67 -0.84
N THR A 77 -5.04 6.85 0.06
CA THR A 77 -5.83 6.21 1.11
C THR A 77 -5.77 7.07 2.37
N PRO A 78 -6.88 7.68 2.83
CA PRO A 78 -6.88 8.35 4.13
C PRO A 78 -6.47 7.31 5.16
N ARG A 79 -5.31 7.51 5.80
CA ARG A 79 -4.88 6.69 6.93
C ARG A 79 -6.05 6.68 7.91
N LYS A 80 -6.72 5.54 8.06
CA LYS A 80 -7.60 5.35 9.22
C LYS A 80 -6.71 5.67 10.41
N PRO A 81 -7.03 6.68 11.26
CA PRO A 81 -6.23 6.93 12.44
C PRO A 81 -6.13 5.60 13.18
N SER A 82 -4.90 5.14 13.43
CA SER A 82 -4.69 3.92 14.20
C SER A 82 -5.43 4.13 15.51
N LYS A 83 -6.55 3.42 15.70
CA LYS A 83 -7.31 3.47 16.94
C LYS A 83 -6.32 3.07 18.02
N SER A 84 -5.96 4.01 18.90
CA SER A 84 -5.09 3.69 20.02
C SER A 84 -5.72 2.53 20.81
N PRO A 85 -4.94 1.62 21.41
CA PRO A 85 -5.49 0.55 22.25
C PRO A 85 -6.47 1.10 23.30
N ARG A 86 -6.15 2.27 23.85
CA ARG A 86 -6.98 3.02 24.80
C ARG A 86 -8.36 3.39 24.25
N SER A 87 -8.49 3.71 22.96
CA SER A 87 -9.78 4.02 22.34
C SER A 87 -10.64 2.78 22.08
N GLU A 88 -10.03 1.61 21.89
CA GLU A 88 -10.76 0.34 21.78
C GLU A 88 -11.31 -0.11 23.13
N ASP A 89 -10.50 -0.01 24.20
CA ASP A 89 -10.94 -0.36 25.56
C ASP A 89 -12.13 0.49 26.02
N VAL A 90 -12.11 1.80 25.72
CA VAL A 90 -13.21 2.71 26.04
C VAL A 90 -14.46 2.37 25.24
N LEU A 91 -14.33 2.03 23.95
CA LEU A 91 -15.45 1.60 23.13
C LEU A 91 -16.04 0.28 23.62
N ILE A 92 -15.20 -0.72 23.92
CA ILE A 92 -15.62 -2.02 24.46
C ILE A 92 -16.36 -1.84 25.78
N LYS A 93 -15.83 -1.02 26.69
CA LYS A 93 -16.49 -0.72 27.97
C LYS A 93 -17.86 -0.10 27.76
N THR A 94 -17.96 0.88 26.85
CA THR A 94 -19.21 1.59 26.56
C THR A 94 -20.26 0.66 25.96
N LEU A 95 -19.87 -0.18 25.00
CA LEU A 95 -20.75 -1.17 24.38
C LEU A 95 -21.24 -2.22 25.41
N LYS A 96 -20.35 -2.73 26.27
CA LYS A 96 -20.73 -3.66 27.35
C LYS A 96 -21.74 -3.03 28.32
N SER A 97 -21.53 -1.77 28.72
CA SER A 97 -22.49 -1.06 29.57
C SER A 97 -23.85 -0.89 28.89
N ARG A 98 -23.88 -0.62 27.58
CA ARG A 98 -25.14 -0.51 26.82
C ARG A 98 -25.86 -1.85 26.70
N ILE A 99 -25.14 -2.94 26.45
CA ILE A 99 -25.70 -4.29 26.40
C ILE A 99 -26.36 -4.63 27.73
N LYS A 100 -25.66 -4.45 28.86
CA LYS A 100 -26.19 -4.73 30.19
C LYS A 100 -27.47 -3.94 30.50
N ALA A 101 -27.49 -2.65 30.16
CA ALA A 101 -28.66 -1.80 30.36
C ALA A 101 -29.86 -2.27 29.52
N LEU A 102 -29.61 -2.70 28.27
CA LEU A 102 -30.65 -3.23 27.38
C LEU A 102 -31.16 -4.60 27.86
N GLU A 103 -30.29 -5.46 28.38
CA GLU A 103 -30.66 -6.76 28.97
C GLU A 103 -31.55 -6.57 30.19
N GLU A 104 -31.16 -5.69 31.13
CA GLU A 104 -31.97 -5.35 32.30
C GLU A 104 -33.33 -4.76 31.92
N GLU A 105 -33.38 -3.90 30.90
CA GLU A 105 -34.64 -3.36 30.39
C GLU A 105 -35.51 -4.45 29.75
N ASN A 106 -34.93 -5.36 28.98
CA ASN A 106 -35.63 -6.48 28.36
C ASN A 106 -36.24 -7.42 29.43
N GLU A 107 -35.49 -7.74 30.48
CA GLU A 107 -35.98 -8.53 31.62
C GLU A 107 -37.15 -7.83 32.32
N ARG A 108 -37.02 -6.53 32.63
CA ARG A 108 -38.12 -5.77 33.25
C ARG A 108 -39.38 -5.76 32.39
N LEU A 109 -39.23 -5.59 31.07
CA LEU A 109 -40.36 -5.61 30.14
C LEU A 109 -41.01 -6.99 30.08
N LYS A 110 -40.22 -8.07 30.05
CA LYS A 110 -40.74 -9.45 30.11
C LYS A 110 -41.51 -9.72 31.40
N ASP A 111 -40.99 -9.28 32.54
CA ASP A 111 -41.67 -9.39 33.84
C ASP A 111 -43.01 -8.62 33.86
N GLN A 112 -43.03 -7.42 33.29
CA GLN A 112 -44.25 -6.62 33.18
C GLN A 112 -45.29 -7.32 32.29
N VAL A 113 -44.86 -7.83 31.13
CA VAL A 113 -45.71 -8.60 30.22
C VAL A 113 -46.26 -9.84 30.94
N GLN A 114 -45.43 -10.62 31.63
CA GLN A 114 -45.87 -11.80 32.37
C GLN A 114 -46.88 -11.45 33.48
N LYS A 115 -46.65 -10.37 34.24
CA LYS A 115 -47.58 -9.91 35.27
C LYS A 115 -48.91 -9.43 34.71
N LEU A 116 -48.91 -8.80 33.53
CA LEU A 116 -50.13 -8.34 32.86
C LEU A 116 -50.91 -9.54 32.27
N HIS A 117 -50.23 -10.48 31.63
CA HIS A 117 -50.85 -11.69 31.10
C HIS A 117 -51.34 -12.64 32.20
N GLY A 118 -50.62 -12.77 33.31
CA GLY A 118 -51.04 -13.55 34.48
C GLY A 118 -52.19 -12.91 35.27
N LYS A 119 -52.59 -11.67 34.96
CA LYS A 119 -53.81 -11.01 35.48
C LYS A 119 -55.00 -11.13 34.53
N LEU A 120 -54.80 -11.69 33.33
CA LEU A 120 -55.83 -11.86 32.31
C LEU A 120 -56.46 -13.26 32.29
N PHE A 121 -56.10 -14.13 33.24
CA PHE A 121 -56.69 -15.45 33.47
C PHE A 121 -56.94 -15.67 34.96
#